data_AF-A0AAX3MAH9-F1
#
_entry.id   AF-A0AAX3MAH9-F1
#
_cell.length_a   1.000
_cell.length_b   1.000
_cell.length_c   1.000
_cell.angle_alpha   90.00
_cell.angle_beta   90.00
_cell.angle_gamma   90.00
#
_symmetry.space_group_name_H-M   'P 1'
#
loop_
_entity.id
_entity.type
_entity.pdbx_description
1 polymer ?
#
loop_
_entity_poly.entity_id
_entity_poly.type
_entity_poly.pdbx_seq_one_letter_code
_entity_poly.pdbx_strand_id
1 'polypeptide(L)' 'MIEDHINLAKHISNLKQDWITTYDNTEEIKEIYSEFQIKEFDILYSLEKKRKAKEILICKKNFII' A
#
# COMPACT_ATOMS: atom_id res chain seq x y z
N MET A 1 -9.34 -6.29 -10.44
CA MET A 1 -9.54 -5.21 -11.42
C MET A 1 -9.22 -3.90 -10.70
N ILE A 2 -8.69 -2.88 -11.40
CA ILE A 2 -8.32 -1.57 -10.81
C ILE A 2 -9.49 -0.96 -10.00
N GLU A 3 -10.73 -1.21 -10.43
CA GLU A 3 -11.96 -0.72 -9.80
C GLU A 3 -12.11 -1.16 -8.33
N ASP A 4 -11.75 -2.40 -7.98
CA ASP A 4 -11.81 -2.88 -6.60
C ASP A 4 -10.87 -2.08 -5.69
N HIS A 5 -9.66 -1.77 -6.16
CA HIS A 5 -8.69 -0.99 -5.40
C HIS A 5 -9.15 0.46 -5.23
N ILE A 6 -9.73 1.08 -6.26
CA ILE A 6 -10.32 2.43 -6.16
C ILE A 6 -11.48 2.44 -5.17
N ASN A 7 -12.37 1.45 -5.25
CA ASN A 7 -13.52 1.37 -4.37
C ASN A 7 -13.12 1.12 -2.91
N LEU A 8 -12.13 0.24 -2.70
CA LEU A 8 -11.53 0.01 -1.39
C LEU A 8 -10.89 1.29 -0.86
N ALA A 9 -10.07 1.98 -1.65
CA ALA A 9 -9.42 3.25 -1.32
C ALA A 9 -10.43 4.32 -0.88
N LYS A 10 -11.57 4.43 -1.58
CA LYS A 10 -12.67 5.33 -1.18
C LYS A 10 -13.31 4.91 0.14
N HIS A 11 -13.54 3.60 0.33
CA HIS A 11 -14.11 3.07 1.56
C HIS A 11 -13.21 3.35 2.77
N ILE A 12 -11.93 3.03 2.65
CA ILE A 12 -10.92 3.25 3.70
C ILE A 12 -10.60 4.73 3.92
N SER A 13 -10.73 5.58 2.89
CA SER A 13 -10.66 7.04 3.07
C SER A 13 -11.78 7.56 3.97
N ASN A 14 -12.98 7.00 3.82
CA ASN A 14 -14.14 7.35 4.64
C ASN A 14 -14.08 6.75 6.06
N LEU A 15 -13.28 5.70 6.27
CA LEU A 15 -13.07 5.11 7.58
C LEU A 15 -12.38 6.11 8.53
N LYS A 16 -13.02 6.32 9.68
CA LYS A 16 -12.52 7.18 10.77
C LYS A 16 -11.26 6.61 11.44
N GLN A 17 -11.08 5.30 11.36
CA GLN A 17 -10.01 4.54 12.00
C GLN A 17 -8.74 4.53 11.14
N ASP A 18 -7.60 4.37 11.80
CA ASP A 18 -6.30 4.24 11.17
C ASP A 18 -6.22 2.88 10.46
N TRP A 19 -5.80 2.92 9.19
CA TRP A 19 -5.64 1.73 8.38
C TRP A 19 -4.29 1.76 7.68
N ILE A 20 -3.77 0.57 7.48
CA ILE A 20 -2.53 0.29 6.79
C ILE A 20 -2.77 -0.91 5.90
N THR A 21 -2.33 -0.83 4.66
CA THR A 21 -2.42 -1.93 3.70
C THR A 21 -1.09 -2.05 2.98
N THR A 22 -0.73 -3.26 2.58
CA THR A 22 0.50 -3.55 1.87
C THR A 22 0.14 -4.21 0.56
N TYR A 23 0.72 -3.71 -0.53
CA TYR A 23 0.56 -4.25 -1.86
C TYR A 23 1.92 -4.52 -2.48
N ASP A 24 1.93 -5.33 -3.54
CA ASP A 24 3.10 -5.49 -4.39
C ASP A 24 3.41 -4.16 -5.12
N ASN A 25 4.68 -3.90 -5.44
CA ASN A 25 5.12 -2.65 -6.05
C ASN A 25 4.74 -2.58 -7.55
N THR A 26 3.45 -2.33 -7.81
CA THR A 26 2.89 -2.16 -9.16
C THR A 26 2.55 -0.69 -9.41
N GLU A 27 2.80 -0.22 -10.62
CA GLU A 27 2.48 1.14 -11.06
C GLU A 27 0.98 1.46 -10.91
N GLU A 28 0.09 0.52 -11.23
CA GLU A 28 -1.37 0.67 -11.04
C GLU A 28 -1.74 1.04 -9.60
N ILE A 29 -1.17 0.35 -8.62
CA ILE A 29 -1.45 0.61 -7.21
C ILE A 29 -0.89 1.98 -6.81
N LYS A 30 0.30 2.34 -7.30
CA LYS A 30 0.86 3.68 -7.06
C LYS A 30 -0.02 4.79 -7.60
N GLU A 31 -0.63 4.59 -8.76
CA GLU A 31 -1.51 5.58 -9.37
C GLU A 31 -2.84 5.70 -8.60
N ILE A 32 -3.46 4.57 -8.25
CA ILE A 32 -4.73 4.53 -7.49
C ILE A 32 -4.57 5.16 -6.11
N TYR A 33 -3.45 4.87 -5.44
CA TYR A 33 -3.19 5.34 -4.10
C TYR A 33 -2.31 6.59 -4.04
N SER A 34 -2.11 7.28 -5.17
CA SER A 34 -1.31 8.51 -5.26
C SER A 34 -1.82 9.63 -4.34
N GLU A 35 -3.13 9.62 -4.04
CA GLU A 35 -3.75 10.54 -3.08
C GLU A 35 -3.47 10.20 -1.60
N PHE A 36 -2.98 8.99 -1.34
CA PHE A 36 -2.66 8.46 -0.01
C PHE A 36 -1.14 8.45 0.23
N GLN A 37 -0.73 8.12 1.45
CA GLN A 37 0.69 8.02 1.77
C GLN A 37 1.19 6.64 1.37
N ILE A 38 2.05 6.59 0.35
CA ILE A 38 2.72 5.37 -0.13
C ILE A 38 4.15 5.36 0.38
N LYS A 39 4.58 4.25 0.95
CA LYS A 39 5.93 4.00 1.45
C LYS A 39 6.46 2.71 0.86
N GLU A 40 7.46 2.83 0.00
CA GLU A 40 8.11 1.68 -0.62
C GLU A 40 9.12 1.07 0.36
N PHE A 41 9.10 -0.25 0.53
CA PHE A 41 10.04 -0.94 1.38
C PHE A 41 10.45 -2.29 0.78
N ASP A 42 11.73 -2.61 0.90
CA ASP A 42 12.27 -3.89 0.46
C ASP A 42 12.16 -4.89 1.62
N ILE A 43 11.25 -5.87 1.50
CA ILE A 43 11.23 -6.99 2.43
C ILE A 43 12.32 -7.96 2.03
N LEU A 44 13.23 -8.20 2.97
CA LEU A 44 14.28 -9.19 2.84
C LEU A 44 13.78 -10.52 3.42
N TYR A 45 13.10 -11.32 2.62
CA TYR A 45 12.77 -12.69 3.02
C TYR A 45 14.08 -13.49 3.18
N SER A 46 14.44 -13.76 4.43
CA SER A 46 15.68 -14.47 4.80
C SER A 46 15.48 -15.98 4.97
N LEU A 47 14.28 -16.50 4.68
CA LEU A 47 13.89 -17.86 5.04
C LEU A 47 14.70 -18.95 4.33
N GLU A 48 15.24 -18.72 3.12
CA GLU A 48 16.14 -19.70 2.45
C GLU A 48 16.82 -19.15 1.18
N LYS A 49 16.18 -18.20 0.48
CA LYS A 49 16.76 -17.45 -0.64
C LYS A 49 16.59 -15.98 -0.37
N LYS A 50 17.68 -15.20 -0.34
CA LYS A 50 17.66 -13.73 -0.31
C LYS A 50 16.91 -13.19 -1.54
N ARG A 51 15.58 -13.18 -1.48
CA ARG A 51 14.71 -12.54 -2.46
C ARG A 51 14.33 -11.20 -1.87
N LYS A 52 14.74 -10.13 -2.56
CA LYS A 52 14.24 -8.78 -2.31
C LYS A 52 12.82 -8.74 -2.89
N ALA A 53 11.81 -8.80 -2.04
CA ALA A 53 10.45 -8.47 -2.44
C ALA A 53 10.28 -6.96 -2.28
N LYS A 54 9.85 -6.28 -3.33
CA LYS A 54 9.55 -4.85 -3.28
C LYS A 54 8.07 -4.71 -2.98
N GLU A 55 7.75 -4.24 -1.80
CA GLU A 55 6.37 -4.02 -1.39
C GLU A 55 6.15 -2.53 -1.15
N ILE A 56 4.91 -2.10 -1.31
CA ILE A 56 4.48 -0.75 -1.02
C ILE A 56 3.47 -0.80 0.11
N LEU A 57 3.76 -0.04 1.14
CA LEU A 57 2.87 0.16 2.28
C LEU A 57 2.08 1.43 2.01
N ILE A 58 0.78 1.36 2.21
CA ILE A 58 -0.14 2.44 1.95
C ILE A 58 -0.91 2.72 3.23
N CYS A 59 -0.87 3.97 3.65
CA CYS A 59 -1.55 4.45 4.85
C CYS A 59 -2.34 5.73 4.56
N LYS A 60 -3.28 6.02 5.45
CA LYS A 60 -4.08 7.25 5.40
C LYS A 60 -3.14 8.47 5.42
N LYS A 61 -3.45 9.49 4.60
CA LYS A 61 -2.66 10.74 4.46
C LYS A 61 -2.40 11.48 5.79
N ASN A 62 -3.23 11.26 6.79
CA ASN A 62 -3.12 11.88 8.12
C ASN A 62 -2.49 10.95 9.18
N PHE A 63 -1.95 9.81 8.77
CA PHE A 63 -1.22 8.90 9.65
C PHE A 63 0.23 9.40 9.75
N ILE A 64 0.63 9.89 10.92
CA ILE A 64 2.01 10.26 11.21
C ILE A 64 2.68 9.00 11.77
N ILE A 65 3.57 8.40 10.98
CA ILE A 65 4.48 7.32 11.40
C ILE A 65 5.76 7.91 11.99
#